data_AF-A0A7C1WHF3-F1
#
_entry.id   AF-A0A7C1WHF3-F1
#
_cell.length_a   1.000
_cell.length_b   1.000
_cell.length_c   1.000
_cell.angle_alpha   90.00
_cell.angle_beta   90.00
_cell.angle_gamma   90.00
#
_symmetry.space_group_name_H-M   'P 1'
#
loop_
_entity.id
_entity.type
_entity.pdbx_description
1 polymer ?
#
loop_
_entity_poly.entity_id
_entity_poly.type
_entity_poly.pdbx_seq_one_letter_code
_entity_poly.pdbx_strand_id
1 'polypeptide(L)'
;ADIYDRNGSFSSWDSDNDGIYGEWIDDGVSTEAEDKNIDLYPDVAIGRLACRNIGEVEVMVDKIIKYETSTYGQPWFHRMVVVAGDTYPEKLNPKWVGYEGEENTERGLENMSGFTPIRLWTSEGSFKGPRDVIKAINQGCGFLYFEGHANPFKWSTHPPNDPDTWIEGLSVLNMNLLWNGYKLPVCVVGGCHNLEFDVHLGKLKENPWYYFTWIPECWGWKLTKKFYGGSIATIGCTGLGMSKEDKESFSGAGDYLEPTFFYEYGTNHTHILGDVWKNAITDYLHRYPINWNTPATSDSAIDAKTVQQWVLLGDPSLMIGGYP
;
A
#
# COMPACT_ATOMS: atom_id res chain seq x y z
N ALA A 1 8.47 11.58 8.13
CA ALA A 1 8.70 12.22 6.81
C ALA A 1 8.35 13.68 6.91
N ASP A 2 7.26 13.99 7.62
CA ASP A 2 7.13 15.17 8.47
C ASP A 2 8.33 15.27 9.43
N ILE A 3 9.03 16.39 9.34
CA ILE A 3 10.17 16.84 10.14
C ILE A 3 9.84 18.21 10.77
N TYR A 4 9.04 19.03 10.09
CA TYR A 4 8.64 20.35 10.54
C TYR A 4 7.12 20.48 10.62
N ASP A 5 6.65 21.18 11.65
CA ASP A 5 5.26 21.60 11.74
C ASP A 5 4.92 22.70 10.72
N ARG A 6 3.63 23.02 10.61
CA ARG A 6 3.11 24.13 9.79
C ARG A 6 3.75 25.50 10.02
N ASN A 7 4.44 25.71 11.14
CA ASN A 7 5.13 26.95 11.48
C ASN A 7 6.65 26.90 11.17
N GLY A 8 7.15 25.78 10.65
CA GLY A 8 8.55 25.53 10.37
C GLY A 8 9.38 25.13 11.60
N SER A 9 8.73 24.77 12.71
CA SER A 9 9.39 24.27 13.92
C SER A 9 9.59 22.76 13.84
N PHE A 10 10.64 22.23 14.46
CA PHE A 10 10.88 20.77 14.46
C PHE A 10 9.72 20.02 15.12
N SER A 11 9.17 19.02 14.42
CA SER A 11 8.12 18.12 14.88
C SER A 11 8.77 16.85 15.44
N SER A 12 8.89 16.75 16.77
CA SER A 12 9.53 15.59 17.42
C SER A 12 8.71 14.31 17.33
N TRP A 13 7.39 14.46 17.15
CA TRP A 13 6.39 13.41 17.35
C TRP A 13 6.39 12.82 18.77
N ASP A 14 7.03 13.50 19.73
CA ASP A 14 7.15 13.10 21.14
C ASP A 14 7.06 14.40 21.94
N SER A 15 5.83 14.81 22.23
CA SER A 15 5.47 16.13 22.76
C SER A 15 5.47 16.17 24.28
N ASP A 16 5.36 15.00 24.94
CA ASP A 16 5.47 14.84 26.37
C ASP A 16 6.83 14.26 26.83
N ASN A 17 7.69 13.88 25.88
CA ASN A 17 9.09 13.50 26.06
C ASN A 17 9.24 12.19 26.86
N ASP A 18 8.42 11.19 26.55
CA ASP A 18 8.45 9.88 27.19
C ASP A 18 9.19 8.81 26.35
N GLY A 19 9.46 9.11 25.08
CA GLY A 19 10.18 8.25 24.13
C GLY A 19 9.29 7.26 23.35
N ILE A 20 7.98 7.38 23.47
CA ILE A 20 6.96 6.82 22.59
C ILE A 20 6.55 7.95 21.63
N TYR A 21 6.25 7.61 20.37
CA TYR A 21 6.11 8.62 19.33
C TYR A 21 4.77 8.53 18.62
N GLY A 22 4.08 9.66 18.52
CA GLY A 22 2.83 9.85 17.79
C GLY A 22 1.67 9.09 18.41
N GLU A 23 1.65 8.96 19.74
CA GLU A 23 0.74 8.04 20.39
C GLU A 23 -0.68 8.59 20.62
N TRP A 24 -1.63 7.67 20.47
CA TRP A 24 -3.04 7.89 20.72
C TRP A 24 -3.52 6.83 21.68
N ILE A 25 -3.79 7.23 22.92
CA ILE A 25 -4.16 6.29 23.97
C ILE A 25 -5.67 6.03 23.97
N ASP A 26 -6.03 4.78 24.22
CA ASP A 26 -7.36 4.34 24.63
C ASP A 26 -7.20 3.33 25.77
N ASP A 27 -6.91 3.83 26.97
CA ASP A 27 -6.62 3.04 28.18
C ASP A 27 -7.85 2.91 29.11
N GLY A 28 -9.02 3.36 28.64
CA GLY A 28 -10.25 3.43 29.42
C GLY A 28 -10.33 4.61 30.41
N VAL A 29 -9.31 5.48 30.44
CA VAL A 29 -9.26 6.72 31.22
C VAL A 29 -9.13 7.94 30.30
N SER A 30 -8.15 7.91 29.38
CA SER A 30 -8.00 8.85 28.28
C SER A 30 -8.30 8.16 26.97
N THR A 31 -8.87 8.92 26.03
CA THR A 31 -9.05 8.48 24.64
C THR A 31 -8.37 9.43 23.65
N GLU A 32 -7.78 10.52 24.13
CA GLU A 32 -7.16 11.55 23.29
C GLU A 32 -5.72 11.20 22.91
N ALA A 33 -5.21 11.88 21.89
CA ALA A 33 -3.79 11.80 21.57
C ALA A 33 -2.96 12.39 22.71
N GLU A 34 -1.89 11.70 23.09
CA GLU A 34 -0.88 12.26 24.01
C GLU A 34 0.07 13.15 23.22
N ASP A 35 0.45 12.68 22.02
CA ASP A 35 1.19 13.48 21.06
C ASP A 35 0.30 14.29 20.14
N LYS A 36 0.32 15.61 20.33
CA LYS A 36 -0.53 16.55 19.60
C LYS A 36 0.25 17.44 18.65
N ASN A 37 -0.47 17.97 17.67
CA ASN A 37 -0.01 19.00 16.71
C ASN A 37 1.03 18.51 15.70
N ILE A 38 1.11 17.20 15.48
CA ILE A 38 1.86 16.63 14.36
C ILE A 38 1.06 16.92 13.08
N ASP A 39 1.66 17.53 12.06
CA ASP A 39 0.90 17.88 10.85
C ASP A 39 0.85 16.74 9.82
N LEU A 40 1.79 15.79 9.90
CA LEU A 40 1.92 14.60 9.05
C LEU A 40 2.25 14.89 7.58
N TYR A 41 2.44 16.14 7.18
CA TYR A 41 2.79 16.49 5.80
C TYR A 41 4.24 16.07 5.53
N PRO A 42 4.51 15.20 4.55
CA PRO A 42 5.88 14.77 4.33
C PRO A 42 6.74 15.92 3.75
N ASP A 43 7.74 16.38 4.50
CA ASP A 43 8.74 17.35 4.03
C ASP A 43 9.68 16.74 2.99
N VAL A 44 9.95 15.44 3.14
CA VAL A 44 10.82 14.66 2.26
C VAL A 44 10.13 13.37 1.84
N ALA A 45 10.37 12.96 0.59
CA ALA A 45 9.97 11.64 0.14
C ALA A 45 10.89 10.57 0.74
N ILE A 46 10.31 9.53 1.33
CA ILE A 46 11.05 8.42 1.95
C ILE A 46 10.68 7.12 1.26
N GLY A 47 11.71 6.35 0.88
CA GLY A 47 11.57 4.96 0.44
C GLY A 47 12.59 4.08 1.12
N ARG A 48 12.30 2.78 1.23
CA ARG A 48 13.15 1.80 1.91
C ARG A 48 13.45 0.61 1.00
N LEU A 49 14.74 0.36 0.79
CA LEU A 49 15.22 -0.96 0.34
C LEU A 49 15.47 -1.83 1.58
N ALA A 50 14.51 -2.70 1.92
CA ALA A 50 14.54 -3.51 3.15
C ALA A 50 15.45 -4.75 3.05
N CYS A 51 16.61 -4.59 2.41
CA CYS A 51 17.55 -5.67 2.13
C CYS A 51 18.11 -6.28 3.42
N ARG A 52 18.15 -7.63 3.48
CA ARG A 52 18.72 -8.38 4.61
C ARG A 52 20.13 -8.91 4.35
N ASN A 53 20.58 -8.85 3.11
CA ASN A 53 21.90 -9.32 2.69
C ASN A 53 22.35 -8.63 1.39
N ILE A 54 23.62 -8.81 1.05
CA ILE A 54 24.25 -8.21 -0.14
C ILE A 54 23.54 -8.63 -1.44
N GLY A 55 23.09 -9.88 -1.56
CA GLY A 55 22.39 -10.33 -2.76
C GLY A 55 21.06 -9.62 -3.01
N GLU A 56 20.31 -9.26 -1.96
CA GLU A 56 19.11 -8.43 -2.12
C GLU A 56 19.45 -6.99 -2.54
N VAL A 57 20.57 -6.44 -2.05
CA VAL A 57 21.07 -5.13 -2.48
C VAL A 57 21.43 -5.17 -3.96
N GLU A 58 22.21 -6.16 -4.39
CA GLU A 58 22.63 -6.33 -5.79
C GLU A 58 21.42 -6.43 -6.72
N VAL A 59 20.39 -7.21 -6.35
CA VAL A 59 19.16 -7.31 -7.14
C VAL A 59 18.44 -5.97 -7.24
N MET A 60 18.25 -5.26 -6.13
CA MET A 60 17.52 -3.99 -6.17
C MET A 60 18.26 -2.93 -6.98
N VAL A 61 19.58 -2.81 -6.80
CA VAL A 61 20.40 -1.87 -7.57
C VAL A 61 20.35 -2.18 -9.06
N ASP A 62 20.49 -3.45 -9.45
CA ASP A 62 20.38 -3.86 -10.86
C ASP A 62 18.99 -3.56 -11.43
N LYS A 63 17.93 -3.87 -10.69
CA LYS A 63 16.55 -3.55 -11.08
C LYS A 63 16.35 -2.06 -11.30
N ILE A 64 16.78 -1.21 -10.37
CA ILE A 64 16.64 0.27 -10.45
C ILE A 64 17.36 0.79 -11.69
N ILE A 65 18.64 0.45 -11.86
CA ILE A 65 19.43 0.89 -13.01
C ILE A 65 18.78 0.42 -14.32
N LYS A 66 18.36 -0.84 -14.42
CA LYS A 66 17.72 -1.37 -15.64
C LYS A 66 16.36 -0.73 -15.90
N TYR A 67 15.57 -0.52 -14.87
CA TYR A 67 14.26 0.11 -15.00
C TYR A 67 14.42 1.54 -15.55
N GLU A 68 15.29 2.34 -14.94
CA GLU A 68 15.48 3.74 -15.33
C GLU A 68 16.15 3.92 -16.70
N THR A 69 17.03 2.98 -17.11
CA THR A 69 17.77 3.08 -18.38
C THR A 69 17.14 2.31 -19.55
N SER A 70 16.09 1.52 -19.34
CA SER A 70 15.53 0.65 -20.39
C SER A 70 14.00 0.55 -20.43
N THR A 71 13.26 1.16 -19.50
CA THR A 71 11.78 1.09 -19.48
C THR A 71 11.11 2.11 -20.40
N TYR A 72 11.77 3.24 -20.68
CA TYR A 72 11.14 4.31 -21.46
C TYR A 72 10.65 3.82 -22.82
N GLY A 73 9.39 4.17 -23.14
CA GLY A 73 8.74 3.78 -24.39
C GLY A 73 8.38 2.30 -24.51
N GLN A 74 8.59 1.47 -23.48
CA GLN A 74 8.32 0.03 -23.59
C GLN A 74 6.80 -0.26 -23.58
N PRO A 75 6.28 -1.09 -24.49
CA PRO A 75 4.84 -1.36 -24.58
C PRO A 75 4.24 -2.02 -23.35
N TRP A 76 5.01 -2.84 -22.63
CA TRP A 76 4.51 -3.53 -21.43
C TRP A 76 4.17 -2.57 -20.30
N PHE A 77 4.77 -1.38 -20.28
CA PHE A 77 4.57 -0.39 -19.24
C PHE A 77 3.14 0.17 -19.27
N HIS A 78 2.53 0.34 -20.46
CA HIS A 78 1.18 0.88 -20.63
C HIS A 78 0.05 -0.10 -20.27
N ARG A 79 0.34 -1.12 -19.47
CA ARG A 79 -0.64 -2.08 -18.93
C ARG A 79 -0.76 -1.85 -17.44
N MET A 80 -1.98 -1.73 -16.95
CA MET A 80 -2.29 -1.66 -15.52
C MET A 80 -3.12 -2.88 -15.14
N VAL A 81 -2.61 -3.69 -14.22
CA VAL A 81 -3.35 -4.83 -13.68
C VAL A 81 -3.95 -4.41 -12.36
N VAL A 82 -5.24 -4.64 -12.21
CA VAL A 82 -5.95 -4.46 -10.95
C VAL A 82 -6.50 -5.78 -10.45
N VAL A 83 -6.42 -6.01 -9.14
CA VAL A 83 -6.85 -7.25 -8.48
C VAL A 83 -7.72 -6.88 -7.29
N ALA A 84 -8.99 -7.28 -7.33
CA ALA A 84 -9.94 -6.90 -6.29
C ALA A 84 -11.13 -7.87 -6.22
N GLY A 85 -11.95 -7.66 -5.19
CA GLY A 85 -13.22 -8.33 -4.98
C GLY A 85 -14.07 -7.56 -3.97
N ASP A 86 -14.87 -8.29 -3.21
CA ASP A 86 -15.75 -7.73 -2.18
C ASP A 86 -15.06 -7.78 -0.82
N THR A 87 -14.27 -6.76 -0.50
CA THR A 87 -13.50 -6.70 0.76
C THR A 87 -14.43 -6.57 1.98
N TYR A 88 -15.58 -5.92 1.80
CA TYR A 88 -16.58 -5.69 2.85
C TYR A 88 -17.97 -6.20 2.41
N PRO A 89 -18.24 -7.50 2.50
CA PRO A 89 -19.52 -8.06 2.03
C PRO A 89 -20.75 -7.52 2.77
N GLU A 90 -21.76 -7.07 2.03
CA GLU A 90 -23.03 -6.50 2.55
C GLU A 90 -23.73 -7.43 3.56
N LYS A 91 -23.59 -8.76 3.40
CA LYS A 91 -24.11 -9.79 4.32
C LYS A 91 -23.61 -9.62 5.76
N LEU A 92 -22.42 -9.04 5.96
CA LEU A 92 -21.87 -8.76 7.29
C LEU A 92 -22.38 -7.44 7.86
N ASN A 93 -22.60 -6.45 7.00
CA ASN A 93 -23.13 -5.15 7.38
C ASN A 93 -23.87 -4.51 6.19
N PRO A 94 -25.18 -4.20 6.32
CA PRO A 94 -25.97 -3.66 5.21
C PRO A 94 -25.56 -2.25 4.77
N LYS A 95 -24.63 -1.59 5.48
CA LYS A 95 -24.02 -0.34 5.02
C LYS A 95 -22.91 -0.55 4.00
N TRP A 96 -22.30 -1.73 3.95
CA TRP A 96 -21.22 -2.08 3.02
C TRP A 96 -21.82 -2.52 1.68
N VAL A 97 -22.36 -1.55 0.95
CA VAL A 97 -23.01 -1.78 -0.34
C VAL A 97 -21.98 -1.69 -1.45
N GLY A 98 -22.03 -2.65 -2.38
CA GLY A 98 -21.13 -2.70 -3.53
C GLY A 98 -19.97 -3.67 -3.33
N TYR A 99 -18.98 -3.62 -4.22
CA TYR A 99 -17.75 -4.40 -4.13
C TYR A 99 -16.61 -3.40 -4.00
N GLU A 100 -16.39 -2.91 -2.78
CA GLU A 100 -15.54 -1.73 -2.52
C GLU A 100 -14.17 -1.83 -3.19
N GLY A 101 -13.52 -3.00 -3.16
CA GLY A 101 -12.25 -3.18 -3.85
C GLY A 101 -12.31 -3.02 -5.36
N GLU A 102 -13.37 -3.51 -6.00
CA GLU A 102 -13.55 -3.33 -7.44
C GLU A 102 -13.84 -1.85 -7.77
N GLU A 103 -14.61 -1.15 -6.92
CA GLU A 103 -14.86 0.29 -7.06
C GLU A 103 -13.58 1.11 -6.93
N ASN A 104 -12.74 0.82 -5.94
CA ASN A 104 -11.49 1.53 -5.71
C ASN A 104 -10.47 1.26 -6.80
N THR A 105 -10.35 0.00 -7.24
CA THR A 105 -9.50 -0.32 -8.38
C THR A 105 -9.99 0.30 -9.68
N GLU A 106 -11.30 0.44 -9.89
CA GLU A 106 -11.85 1.17 -11.04
C GLU A 106 -11.50 2.67 -10.99
N ARG A 107 -11.61 3.33 -9.83
CA ARG A 107 -11.14 4.74 -9.67
C ARG A 107 -9.65 4.88 -10.02
N GLY A 108 -8.82 3.92 -9.62
CA GLY A 108 -7.42 3.87 -10.01
C GLY A 108 -7.23 3.77 -11.54
N LEU A 109 -8.05 2.97 -12.23
CA LEU A 109 -8.03 2.85 -13.69
C LEU A 109 -8.51 4.12 -14.40
N GLU A 110 -9.55 4.79 -13.89
CA GLU A 110 -10.09 6.04 -14.43
C GLU A 110 -9.04 7.15 -14.47
N ASN A 111 -8.16 7.19 -13.47
CA ASN A 111 -7.05 8.14 -13.38
C ASN A 111 -5.90 7.87 -14.38
N MET A 112 -5.87 6.68 -15.00
CA MET A 112 -4.73 6.18 -15.78
C MET A 112 -5.01 6.18 -17.28
N SER A 113 -5.44 7.35 -17.77
CA SER A 113 -5.70 7.57 -19.20
C SER A 113 -4.51 7.16 -20.06
N GLY A 114 -4.75 6.31 -21.07
CA GLY A 114 -3.71 5.78 -21.97
C GLY A 114 -3.12 4.43 -21.53
N PHE A 115 -3.48 3.91 -20.35
CA PHE A 115 -3.17 2.54 -19.96
C PHE A 115 -4.24 1.57 -20.42
N THR A 116 -3.83 0.35 -20.74
CA THR A 116 -4.72 -0.78 -21.01
C THR A 116 -5.08 -1.45 -19.67
N PRO A 117 -6.36 -1.44 -19.27
CA PRO A 117 -6.80 -2.06 -18.01
C PRO A 117 -6.83 -3.59 -18.14
N ILE A 118 -6.36 -4.27 -17.11
CA ILE A 118 -6.47 -5.73 -16.95
C ILE A 118 -7.14 -5.98 -15.60
N ARG A 119 -8.44 -6.22 -15.64
CA ARG A 119 -9.26 -6.46 -14.44
C ARG A 119 -9.19 -7.93 -14.05
N LEU A 120 -8.73 -8.18 -12.84
CA LEU A 120 -8.81 -9.46 -12.15
C LEU A 120 -9.77 -9.26 -10.97
N TRP A 121 -11.05 -9.42 -11.26
CA TRP A 121 -12.15 -9.16 -10.34
C TRP A 121 -12.90 -10.45 -10.03
N THR A 122 -13.34 -10.60 -8.78
CA THR A 122 -14.10 -11.79 -8.36
C THR A 122 -15.51 -11.76 -8.94
N SER A 123 -16.11 -10.58 -9.11
CA SER A 123 -17.46 -10.42 -9.68
C SER A 123 -17.54 -10.84 -11.15
N GLU A 124 -16.48 -10.57 -11.93
CA GLU A 124 -16.37 -10.96 -13.33
C GLU A 124 -15.90 -12.42 -13.51
N GLY A 125 -15.47 -13.06 -12.43
CA GLY A 125 -14.83 -14.37 -12.45
C GLY A 125 -13.50 -14.38 -13.21
N SER A 126 -12.89 -13.22 -13.45
CA SER A 126 -11.55 -13.07 -14.04
C SER A 126 -10.45 -13.33 -13.00
N PHE A 127 -10.78 -13.23 -11.71
CA PHE A 127 -9.93 -13.61 -10.59
C PHE A 127 -10.49 -14.82 -9.84
N LYS A 128 -9.78 -15.95 -9.93
CA LYS A 128 -10.14 -17.21 -9.26
C LYS A 128 -9.05 -17.71 -8.32
N GLY A 129 -7.88 -17.07 -8.34
CA GLY A 129 -6.78 -17.43 -7.48
C GLY A 129 -5.43 -16.89 -7.95
N PRO A 130 -4.33 -17.35 -7.32
CA PRO A 130 -3.00 -16.77 -7.52
C PRO A 130 -2.48 -16.90 -8.95
N ARG A 131 -2.90 -17.95 -9.68
CA ARG A 131 -2.44 -18.21 -11.05
C ARG A 131 -2.84 -17.09 -12.01
N ASP A 132 -4.00 -16.49 -11.82
CA ASP A 132 -4.49 -15.41 -12.68
C ASP A 132 -3.62 -14.16 -12.51
N VAL A 133 -3.32 -13.81 -11.26
CA VAL A 133 -2.44 -12.70 -10.89
C VAL A 133 -1.01 -12.93 -11.40
N ILE A 134 -0.44 -14.12 -11.14
CA ILE A 134 0.90 -14.50 -11.60
C ILE A 134 0.98 -14.42 -13.13
N LYS A 135 -0.03 -14.93 -13.85
CA LYS A 135 -0.07 -14.87 -15.32
C LYS A 135 -0.10 -13.42 -15.82
N ALA A 136 -0.90 -12.55 -15.20
CA ALA A 136 -0.99 -11.14 -15.59
C ALA A 136 0.34 -10.41 -15.38
N ILE A 137 0.97 -10.58 -14.21
CA ILE A 137 2.27 -9.96 -13.90
C ILE A 137 3.36 -10.45 -14.86
N ASN A 138 3.42 -11.76 -15.15
CA ASN A 138 4.42 -12.36 -16.04
C ASN A 138 4.35 -11.87 -17.50
N GLN A 139 3.20 -11.36 -17.95
CA GLN A 139 3.09 -10.70 -19.24
C GLN A 139 3.77 -9.32 -19.26
N GLY A 140 3.95 -8.71 -18.08
CA GLY A 140 4.46 -7.36 -17.87
C GLY A 140 3.33 -6.35 -17.72
N CYS A 141 3.52 -5.40 -16.81
CA CYS A 141 2.64 -4.26 -16.55
C CYS A 141 3.46 -3.14 -15.91
N GLY A 142 3.07 -1.88 -16.15
CA GLY A 142 3.71 -0.73 -15.51
C GLY A 142 3.19 -0.50 -14.10
N PHE A 143 1.91 -0.83 -13.86
CA PHE A 143 1.27 -0.68 -12.56
C PHE A 143 0.51 -1.93 -12.14
N LEU A 144 0.56 -2.19 -10.83
CA LEU A 144 -0.27 -3.15 -10.11
C LEU A 144 -1.06 -2.41 -9.05
N TYR A 145 -2.35 -2.71 -8.94
CA TYR A 145 -3.18 -2.24 -7.84
C TYR A 145 -3.97 -3.40 -7.25
N PHE A 146 -3.83 -3.62 -5.94
CA PHE A 146 -4.58 -4.62 -5.19
C PHE A 146 -5.47 -3.91 -4.17
N GLU A 147 -6.75 -4.27 -4.09
CA GLU A 147 -7.65 -3.86 -3.01
C GLU A 147 -8.35 -5.10 -2.42
N GLY A 148 -8.16 -5.31 -1.11
CA GLY A 148 -8.52 -6.54 -0.42
C GLY A 148 -7.99 -6.63 1.01
N HIS A 149 -8.12 -7.82 1.60
CA HIS A 149 -7.52 -8.16 2.88
C HIS A 149 -6.09 -8.64 2.72
N ALA A 150 -5.27 -8.38 3.74
CA ALA A 150 -3.91 -8.87 3.77
C ALA A 150 -3.41 -9.16 5.18
N ASN A 151 -2.30 -9.87 5.22
CA ASN A 151 -1.38 -9.93 6.34
C ASN A 151 0.05 -9.97 5.76
N PRO A 152 1.12 -10.02 6.58
CA PRO A 152 2.49 -10.07 6.09
C PRO A 152 2.76 -11.23 5.13
N PHE A 153 2.00 -12.33 5.19
CA PHE A 153 2.26 -13.54 4.41
C PHE A 153 1.47 -13.61 3.09
N LYS A 154 0.22 -13.17 3.07
CA LYS A 154 -0.68 -13.33 1.91
C LYS A 154 -1.71 -12.23 1.80
N TRP A 155 -2.22 -12.08 0.59
CA TRP A 155 -3.32 -11.19 0.23
C TRP A 155 -4.51 -12.01 -0.31
N SER A 156 -5.73 -11.59 0.00
CA SER A 156 -6.97 -12.27 -0.41
C SER A 156 -8.19 -11.35 -0.36
N THR A 157 -9.27 -11.72 -1.03
CA THR A 157 -10.56 -11.00 -1.00
C THR A 157 -11.72 -12.00 -1.08
N HIS A 158 -12.97 -11.52 -1.10
CA HIS A 158 -14.16 -12.35 -1.21
C HIS A 158 -14.83 -12.26 -2.60
N PRO A 159 -15.59 -13.29 -3.00
CA PRO A 159 -16.58 -13.18 -4.04
C PRO A 159 -17.73 -12.23 -3.63
N PRO A 160 -18.53 -11.74 -4.60
CA PRO A 160 -19.70 -10.91 -4.34
C PRO A 160 -20.61 -11.45 -3.24
N ASN A 161 -20.74 -10.67 -2.16
CA ASN A 161 -21.62 -10.91 -1.02
C ASN A 161 -21.44 -12.29 -0.35
N ASP A 162 -20.24 -12.88 -0.42
CA ASP A 162 -19.89 -14.17 0.17
C ASP A 162 -18.69 -14.06 1.13
N PRO A 163 -18.90 -13.64 2.40
CA PRO A 163 -17.84 -13.49 3.39
C PRO A 163 -17.24 -14.82 3.86
N ASP A 164 -17.89 -15.96 3.55
CA ASP A 164 -17.45 -17.27 4.01
C ASP A 164 -16.39 -17.88 3.07
N THR A 165 -16.35 -17.42 1.81
CA THR A 165 -15.42 -17.88 0.78
C THR A 165 -14.25 -16.91 0.61
N TRP A 166 -13.02 -17.42 0.64
CA TRP A 166 -11.81 -16.64 0.38
C TRP A 166 -11.21 -16.96 -1.00
N ILE A 167 -10.94 -15.93 -1.79
CA ILE A 167 -10.16 -16.02 -3.03
C ILE A 167 -8.76 -15.48 -2.77
N GLU A 168 -7.77 -16.38 -2.81
CA GLU A 168 -6.38 -16.01 -2.52
C GLU A 168 -5.68 -15.37 -3.73
N GLY A 169 -5.00 -14.25 -3.49
CA GLY A 169 -4.10 -13.63 -4.46
C GLY A 169 -2.65 -14.06 -4.23
N LEU A 170 -1.71 -13.12 -4.25
CA LEU A 170 -0.31 -13.42 -4.02
C LEU A 170 -0.03 -13.75 -2.54
N SER A 171 0.91 -14.65 -2.33
CA SER A 171 1.51 -14.97 -1.03
C SER A 171 3.02 -15.00 -1.16
N VAL A 172 3.72 -14.89 -0.02
CA VAL A 172 5.18 -14.93 0.02
C VAL A 172 5.73 -16.20 -0.65
N LEU A 173 4.98 -17.31 -0.61
CA LEU A 173 5.37 -18.56 -1.27
C LEU A 173 5.14 -18.54 -2.78
N ASN A 174 3.95 -18.11 -3.22
CA ASN A 174 3.58 -18.21 -4.64
C ASN A 174 4.25 -17.12 -5.51
N MET A 175 4.70 -16.02 -4.90
CA MET A 175 5.53 -15.00 -5.57
C MET A 175 6.84 -15.58 -6.13
N ASN A 176 7.29 -16.74 -5.64
CA ASN A 176 8.44 -17.44 -6.24
C ASN A 176 8.22 -17.84 -7.71
N LEU A 177 6.96 -17.94 -8.14
CA LEU A 177 6.55 -18.27 -9.51
C LEU A 177 6.49 -17.05 -10.44
N LEU A 178 6.83 -15.85 -9.96
CA LEU A 178 6.97 -14.65 -10.79
C LEU A 178 8.29 -14.70 -11.57
N TRP A 179 8.22 -14.39 -12.86
CA TRP A 179 9.31 -14.47 -13.85
C TRP A 179 9.14 -13.40 -14.94
N ASN A 180 8.54 -12.26 -14.61
CA ASN A 180 8.37 -11.09 -15.48
C ASN A 180 9.70 -10.39 -15.85
N GLY A 181 10.85 -10.85 -15.34
CA GLY A 181 12.16 -10.28 -15.66
C GLY A 181 12.23 -8.80 -15.25
N TYR A 182 12.73 -7.95 -16.15
CA TYR A 182 12.80 -6.50 -15.93
C TYR A 182 11.50 -5.73 -16.27
N LYS A 183 10.39 -6.43 -16.53
CA LYS A 183 9.06 -5.79 -16.70
C LYS A 183 8.43 -5.54 -15.33
N LEU A 184 9.01 -4.61 -14.58
CA LEU A 184 8.81 -4.44 -13.14
C LEU A 184 7.75 -3.36 -12.87
N PRO A 185 6.52 -3.70 -12.45
CA PRO A 185 5.52 -2.69 -12.13
C PRO A 185 5.85 -1.93 -10.84
N VAL A 186 5.29 -0.73 -10.71
CA VAL A 186 5.04 -0.09 -9.41
C VAL A 186 3.73 -0.65 -8.86
N CYS A 187 3.75 -1.13 -7.61
CA CYS A 187 2.60 -1.77 -6.97
C CYS A 187 2.04 -0.90 -5.85
N VAL A 188 0.74 -0.61 -5.88
CA VAL A 188 -0.02 -0.12 -4.73
C VAL A 188 -0.85 -1.29 -4.20
N VAL A 189 -0.87 -1.51 -2.89
CA VAL A 189 -1.61 -2.63 -2.28
C VAL A 189 -2.36 -2.19 -1.02
N GLY A 190 -3.68 -2.32 -1.08
CA GLY A 190 -4.58 -2.22 0.05
C GLY A 190 -4.60 -3.48 0.91
N GLY A 191 -5.13 -3.31 2.12
CA GLY A 191 -5.21 -4.35 3.15
C GLY A 191 -4.12 -4.25 4.22
N CYS A 192 -4.29 -5.04 5.28
CA CYS A 192 -3.48 -4.93 6.49
C CYS A 192 -2.09 -5.58 6.36
N HIS A 193 -1.09 -4.96 6.98
CA HIS A 193 0.24 -5.51 7.28
C HIS A 193 1.04 -6.00 6.05
N ASN A 194 0.62 -5.65 4.84
CA ASN A 194 1.26 -6.12 3.62
C ASN A 194 2.73 -5.63 3.52
N LEU A 195 3.06 -4.52 4.19
CA LEU A 195 4.39 -3.91 4.26
C LEU A 195 5.01 -3.92 5.67
N GLU A 196 4.56 -4.80 6.58
CA GLU A 196 5.13 -4.96 7.94
C GLU A 196 6.60 -5.46 7.87
N PHE A 197 7.56 -4.56 7.67
CA PHE A 197 8.95 -4.92 7.34
C PHE A 197 9.78 -5.39 8.55
N ASP A 198 9.24 -5.29 9.77
CA ASP A 198 9.85 -5.78 11.01
C ASP A 198 9.49 -7.24 11.34
N VAL A 199 8.81 -7.97 10.44
CA VAL A 199 8.59 -9.42 10.58
C VAL A 199 9.90 -10.21 10.62
N HIS A 200 10.00 -11.21 11.49
CA HIS A 200 11.16 -12.10 11.54
C HIS A 200 10.88 -13.41 12.29
N LEU A 201 11.62 -14.47 11.97
CA LEU A 201 11.50 -15.79 12.61
C LEU A 201 11.62 -15.76 14.14
N GLY A 202 12.33 -14.78 14.70
CA GLY A 202 12.40 -14.57 16.15
C GLY A 202 11.04 -14.38 16.84
N LYS A 203 10.05 -13.78 16.16
CA LYS A 203 8.70 -13.54 16.70
C LYS A 203 7.93 -14.84 17.00
N LEU A 204 8.40 -16.01 16.54
CA LEU A 204 7.90 -17.33 16.97
C LEU A 204 7.99 -17.53 18.49
N LYS A 205 8.93 -16.85 19.17
CA LYS A 205 9.11 -16.93 20.62
C LYS A 205 8.21 -15.97 21.40
N GLU A 206 7.61 -14.99 20.73
CA GLU A 206 6.80 -13.94 21.33
C GLU A 206 5.31 -14.28 21.17
N ASN A 207 4.84 -14.38 19.93
CA ASN A 207 3.45 -14.72 19.64
C ASN A 207 3.31 -15.45 18.27
N PRO A 208 3.58 -16.77 18.23
CA PRO A 208 3.76 -17.53 16.99
C PRO A 208 2.51 -17.64 16.10
N TRP A 209 1.33 -17.19 16.55
CA TRP A 209 0.08 -17.34 15.79
C TRP A 209 -0.58 -15.99 15.47
N TYR A 210 -0.01 -14.89 15.95
CA TYR A 210 -0.52 -13.54 15.67
C TYR A 210 -0.05 -13.08 14.29
N TYR A 211 -0.99 -12.91 13.36
CA TYR A 211 -0.85 -12.22 12.07
C TYR A 211 0.39 -12.58 11.23
N PHE A 212 0.89 -13.81 11.29
CA PHE A 212 2.07 -14.24 10.49
C PHE A 212 3.32 -13.36 10.66
N THR A 213 3.48 -12.68 11.80
CA THR A 213 4.61 -11.76 12.03
C THR A 213 5.98 -12.47 12.10
N TRP A 214 5.97 -13.79 12.19
CA TRP A 214 7.14 -14.64 12.26
C TRP A 214 7.75 -15.05 10.90
N ILE A 215 7.21 -14.56 9.79
CA ILE A 215 7.76 -14.88 8.47
C ILE A 215 9.09 -14.14 8.22
N PRO A 216 9.96 -14.66 7.33
CA PRO A 216 11.27 -14.05 7.09
C PRO A 216 11.22 -12.74 6.29
N GLU A 217 10.07 -12.36 5.73
CA GLU A 217 9.89 -11.13 4.96
C GLU A 217 8.40 -10.90 4.69
N CYS A 218 7.96 -9.64 4.66
CA CYS A 218 6.58 -9.29 4.37
C CYS A 218 6.26 -9.40 2.87
N TRP A 219 4.96 -9.43 2.57
CA TRP A 219 4.39 -9.53 1.23
C TRP A 219 4.96 -8.50 0.27
N GLY A 220 5.00 -7.23 0.68
CA GLY A 220 5.48 -6.12 -0.13
C GLY A 220 6.97 -6.21 -0.43
N TRP A 221 7.79 -6.54 0.58
CA TRP A 221 9.23 -6.72 0.34
C TRP A 221 9.51 -7.93 -0.54
N LYS A 222 8.81 -9.05 -0.32
CA LYS A 222 8.95 -10.25 -1.13
C LYS A 222 8.71 -9.96 -2.61
N LEU A 223 7.66 -9.18 -2.92
CA LEU A 223 7.34 -8.78 -4.29
C LEU A 223 8.42 -7.87 -4.87
N THR A 224 8.85 -6.86 -4.10
CA THR A 224 9.84 -5.86 -4.52
C THR A 224 11.21 -6.48 -4.80
N LYS A 225 11.74 -7.27 -3.88
CA LYS A 225 13.09 -7.85 -3.99
C LYS A 225 13.17 -9.09 -4.89
N LYS A 226 12.04 -9.64 -5.36
CA LYS A 226 11.99 -10.92 -6.08
C LYS A 226 13.06 -10.99 -7.17
N PHE A 227 13.91 -12.00 -7.10
CA PHE A 227 14.91 -12.29 -8.14
C PHE A 227 14.22 -12.63 -9.46
N TYR A 228 14.71 -12.12 -10.58
CA TYR A 228 14.19 -12.38 -11.93
C TYR A 228 12.71 -12.00 -12.17
N GLY A 229 12.16 -11.04 -11.41
CA GLY A 229 10.77 -10.60 -11.57
C GLY A 229 10.29 -9.76 -10.39
N GLY A 230 8.99 -9.78 -10.12
CA GLY A 230 8.37 -9.00 -9.04
C GLY A 230 8.08 -7.55 -9.45
N SER A 231 8.09 -6.62 -8.49
CA SER A 231 7.91 -5.18 -8.71
C SER A 231 9.24 -4.42 -8.67
N ILE A 232 9.22 -3.15 -9.10
CA ILE A 232 10.31 -2.20 -8.88
C ILE A 232 10.15 -1.49 -7.53
N ALA A 233 8.90 -1.29 -7.12
CA ALA A 233 8.53 -0.73 -5.84
C ALA A 233 7.14 -1.24 -5.43
N THR A 234 6.89 -1.28 -4.12
CA THR A 234 5.57 -1.57 -3.55
C THR A 234 5.23 -0.55 -2.47
N ILE A 235 4.01 -0.04 -2.49
CA ILE A 235 3.45 0.91 -1.53
C ILE A 235 2.21 0.28 -0.87
N GLY A 236 2.07 0.45 0.44
CA GLY A 236 0.99 -0.14 1.23
C GLY A 236 1.21 0.04 2.73
N CYS A 237 0.49 -0.72 3.54
CA CYS A 237 0.38 -0.50 4.99
C CYS A 237 1.34 -1.37 5.80
N THR A 238 2.04 -0.76 6.77
CA THR A 238 2.84 -1.48 7.78
C THR A 238 1.98 -2.11 8.88
N GLY A 239 0.79 -1.56 9.15
CA GLY A 239 -0.15 -2.00 10.18
C GLY A 239 -1.54 -2.30 9.63
N LEU A 240 -2.59 -2.03 10.41
CA LEU A 240 -3.98 -2.23 9.98
C LEU A 240 -4.36 -1.22 8.89
N GLY A 241 -4.43 -1.68 7.64
CA GLY A 241 -4.94 -0.88 6.53
C GLY A 241 -6.41 -0.58 6.75
N MET A 242 -6.77 0.70 6.68
CA MET A 242 -8.11 1.19 6.99
C MET A 242 -8.82 1.55 5.68
N SER A 243 -10.13 1.34 5.62
CA SER A 243 -11.01 1.75 4.53
C SER A 243 -12.05 2.77 5.03
N LYS A 244 -12.86 3.30 4.10
CA LYS A 244 -13.99 4.15 4.47
C LYS A 244 -15.01 3.41 5.34
N GLU A 245 -15.11 2.08 5.21
CA GLU A 245 -16.00 1.21 5.97
C GLU A 245 -15.67 1.17 7.46
N ASP A 246 -14.43 1.48 7.83
CA ASP A 246 -13.97 1.56 9.21
C ASP A 246 -14.29 2.91 9.89
N LYS A 247 -14.82 3.89 9.13
CA LYS A 247 -15.07 5.27 9.57
C LYS A 247 -16.56 5.57 9.72
N GLU A 248 -16.91 6.44 10.68
CA GLU A 248 -18.30 6.90 10.87
C GLU A 248 -18.79 7.73 9.69
N SER A 249 -17.91 8.56 9.10
CA SER A 249 -18.23 9.39 7.92
C SER A 249 -18.39 8.59 6.62
N PHE A 250 -17.94 7.33 6.61
CA PHE A 250 -17.91 6.49 5.40
C PHE A 250 -17.15 7.15 4.24
N SER A 251 -16.04 7.83 4.54
CA SER A 251 -15.20 8.52 3.56
C SER A 251 -13.73 8.60 3.96
N GLY A 252 -12.83 8.49 2.98
CA GLY A 252 -11.38 8.63 3.16
C GLY A 252 -10.68 7.28 3.24
N ALA A 253 -9.67 7.20 4.10
CA ALA A 253 -8.80 6.05 4.30
C ALA A 253 -8.16 5.52 2.98
N GLY A 254 -7.93 4.21 2.88
CA GLY A 254 -7.38 3.57 1.67
C GLY A 254 -8.17 3.90 0.40
N ASP A 255 -9.51 3.97 0.48
CA ASP A 255 -10.41 4.25 -0.64
C ASP A 255 -10.14 5.59 -1.35
N TYR A 256 -9.56 6.55 -0.64
CA TYR A 256 -9.14 7.81 -1.22
C TYR A 256 -7.63 7.84 -1.45
N LEU A 257 -6.82 7.46 -0.46
CA LEU A 257 -5.36 7.59 -0.53
C LEU A 257 -4.75 6.78 -1.68
N GLU A 258 -5.20 5.53 -1.85
CA GLU A 258 -4.60 4.62 -2.82
C GLU A 258 -4.93 5.00 -4.27
N PRO A 259 -6.19 5.31 -4.65
CA PRO A 259 -6.49 5.83 -5.99
C PRO A 259 -5.81 7.17 -6.30
N THR A 260 -5.57 8.01 -5.28
CA THR A 260 -4.88 9.30 -5.44
C THR A 260 -3.44 9.13 -5.91
N PHE A 261 -2.77 8.02 -5.61
CA PHE A 261 -1.47 7.70 -6.22
C PHE A 261 -1.55 7.71 -7.76
N PHE A 262 -2.60 7.08 -8.31
CA PHE A 262 -2.80 6.99 -9.75
C PHE A 262 -3.28 8.32 -10.34
N TYR A 263 -4.03 9.12 -9.57
CA TYR A 263 -4.37 10.49 -9.96
C TYR A 263 -3.10 11.36 -10.12
N GLU A 264 -2.20 11.31 -9.15
CA GLU A 264 -0.94 12.06 -9.19
C GLU A 264 -0.09 11.69 -10.42
N TYR A 265 0.08 10.39 -10.68
CA TYR A 265 0.86 9.94 -11.83
C TYR A 265 0.14 10.19 -13.17
N GLY A 266 -1.11 9.74 -13.29
CA GLY A 266 -1.83 9.68 -14.56
C GLY A 266 -2.47 11.01 -14.97
N THR A 267 -2.95 11.79 -14.00
CA THR A 267 -3.64 13.08 -14.26
C THR A 267 -2.74 14.28 -14.00
N ASN A 268 -2.01 14.31 -12.87
CA ASN A 268 -1.13 15.44 -12.54
C ASN A 268 0.26 15.34 -13.19
N HIS A 269 0.59 14.20 -13.80
CA HIS A 269 1.87 13.95 -14.46
C HIS A 269 3.07 14.08 -13.53
N THR A 270 2.90 13.69 -12.26
CA THR A 270 3.99 13.52 -11.30
C THR A 270 4.71 12.20 -11.59
N HIS A 271 5.99 12.25 -12.00
CA HIS A 271 6.69 11.07 -12.51
C HIS A 271 7.77 10.50 -11.58
N ILE A 272 8.23 11.26 -10.59
CA ILE A 272 9.17 10.76 -9.57
C ILE A 272 8.37 10.04 -8.48
N LEU A 273 8.71 8.78 -8.22
CA LEU A 273 7.92 7.90 -7.35
C LEU A 273 7.69 8.46 -5.95
N GLY A 274 8.73 9.02 -5.34
CA GLY A 274 8.66 9.63 -4.04
C GLY A 274 7.79 10.89 -4.01
N ASP A 275 7.76 11.67 -5.10
CA ASP A 275 6.89 12.84 -5.21
C ASP A 275 5.42 12.42 -5.38
N VAL A 276 5.13 11.37 -6.16
CA VAL A 276 3.77 10.80 -6.24
C VAL A 276 3.28 10.37 -4.86
N TRP A 277 4.10 9.64 -4.11
CA TRP A 277 3.79 9.20 -2.75
C TRP A 277 3.56 10.37 -1.80
N LYS A 278 4.46 11.36 -1.79
CA LYS A 278 4.36 12.56 -0.95
C LYS A 278 3.12 13.39 -1.27
N ASN A 279 2.85 13.60 -2.55
CA ASN A 279 1.71 14.40 -3.00
C ASN A 279 0.39 13.70 -2.67
N ALA A 280 0.30 12.38 -2.81
CA ALA A 280 -0.89 11.63 -2.44
C ALA A 280 -1.22 11.76 -0.94
N ILE A 281 -0.22 11.67 -0.06
CA ILE A 281 -0.41 11.93 1.38
C ILE A 281 -0.80 13.38 1.64
N THR A 282 -0.16 14.33 0.97
CA THR A 282 -0.46 15.77 1.11
C THR A 282 -1.89 16.08 0.70
N ASP A 283 -2.35 15.55 -0.44
CA ASP A 283 -3.73 15.72 -0.91
C ASP A 283 -4.73 15.08 0.06
N TYR A 284 -4.41 13.89 0.58
CA TYR A 284 -5.21 13.24 1.62
C TYR A 284 -5.38 14.13 2.84
N LEU A 285 -4.29 14.71 3.38
CA LEU A 285 -4.33 15.55 4.57
C LEU A 285 -5.04 16.90 4.34
N HIS A 286 -4.99 17.45 3.12
CA HIS A 286 -5.80 18.60 2.76
C HIS A 286 -7.30 18.27 2.77
N ARG A 287 -7.67 17.04 2.37
CA ARG A 287 -9.06 16.59 2.31
C ARG A 287 -9.60 16.15 3.67
N TYR A 288 -8.76 15.50 4.47
CA TYR A 288 -9.06 14.89 5.77
C TYR A 288 -8.10 15.44 6.84
N PRO A 289 -8.28 16.69 7.29
CA PRO A 289 -7.40 17.30 8.27
C PRO A 289 -7.52 16.62 9.64
N ILE A 290 -6.38 16.44 10.30
CA ILE A 290 -6.30 15.73 11.60
C ILE A 290 -6.68 16.64 12.76
N ASN A 291 -7.58 16.17 13.60
CA ASN A 291 -7.93 16.75 14.89
C ASN A 291 -7.42 15.84 16.01
N TRP A 292 -6.26 16.18 16.57
CA TRP A 292 -5.62 15.45 17.68
C TRP A 292 -6.37 15.48 19.02
N ASN A 293 -7.51 16.17 19.10
CA ASN A 293 -8.35 16.23 20.31
C ASN A 293 -9.56 15.29 20.25
N THR A 294 -9.53 14.27 19.40
CA THR A 294 -10.59 13.27 19.28
C THR A 294 -10.18 11.92 19.88
N PRO A 295 -11.12 10.99 20.10
CA PRO A 295 -10.81 9.65 20.55
C PRO A 295 -9.93 8.84 19.56
N ALA A 296 -9.16 7.86 20.04
CA ALA A 296 -8.33 6.96 19.21
C ALA A 296 -9.13 6.15 18.17
N THR A 297 -10.43 6.00 18.38
CA THR A 297 -11.37 5.31 17.50
C THR A 297 -12.10 6.24 16.53
N SER A 298 -11.84 7.55 16.60
CA SER A 298 -12.48 8.54 15.74
C SER A 298 -11.94 8.51 14.30
N ASP A 299 -12.74 9.03 13.37
CA ASP A 299 -12.32 9.22 11.98
C ASP A 299 -10.97 9.93 11.85
N SER A 300 -10.69 10.93 12.68
CA SER A 300 -9.44 11.68 12.63
C SER A 300 -8.22 10.87 13.07
N ALA A 301 -8.39 9.98 14.05
CA ALA A 301 -7.33 9.05 14.45
C ALA A 301 -7.07 7.99 13.36
N ILE A 302 -8.13 7.53 12.69
CA ILE A 302 -8.04 6.64 11.52
C ILE A 302 -7.32 7.34 10.37
N ASP A 303 -7.60 8.62 10.13
CA ASP A 303 -6.94 9.43 9.10
C ASP A 303 -5.45 9.61 9.38
N ALA A 304 -5.07 9.90 10.63
CA ALA A 304 -3.68 10.01 11.05
C ALA A 304 -2.94 8.69 10.84
N LYS A 305 -3.54 7.58 11.30
CA LYS A 305 -2.98 6.24 11.13
C LYS A 305 -2.80 5.86 9.65
N THR A 306 -3.78 6.21 8.81
CA THR A 306 -3.77 5.92 7.37
C THR A 306 -2.50 6.46 6.71
N VAL A 307 -2.16 7.73 6.95
CA VAL A 307 -0.97 8.34 6.34
C VAL A 307 0.35 7.89 7.00
N GLN A 308 0.33 7.62 8.32
CA GLN A 308 1.53 7.19 9.05
C GLN A 308 2.03 5.80 8.63
N GLN A 309 1.13 4.89 8.30
CA GLN A 309 1.47 3.51 7.97
C GLN A 309 1.68 3.23 6.47
N TRP A 310 1.35 4.19 5.60
CA TRP A 310 1.41 4.01 4.14
C TRP A 310 2.82 4.30 3.62
N VAL A 311 3.63 3.25 3.52
CA VAL A 311 5.08 3.37 3.25
C VAL A 311 5.46 2.90 1.86
N LEU A 312 6.59 3.39 1.35
CA LEU A 312 7.19 2.99 0.07
C LEU A 312 8.39 2.04 0.30
N LEU A 313 8.26 0.79 -0.15
CA LEU A 313 9.40 -0.12 -0.31
C LEU A 313 9.93 -0.02 -1.75
N GLY A 314 11.01 0.73 -1.94
CA GLY A 314 11.57 1.06 -3.24
C GLY A 314 12.50 2.29 -3.16
N ASP A 315 13.01 2.70 -4.31
CA ASP A 315 13.79 3.94 -4.44
C ASP A 315 12.83 5.13 -4.63
N PRO A 316 12.78 6.09 -3.69
CA PRO A 316 11.91 7.25 -3.81
C PRO A 316 12.33 8.21 -4.93
N SER A 317 13.57 8.13 -5.42
CA SER A 317 14.05 8.97 -6.53
C SER A 317 13.75 8.41 -7.92
N LEU A 318 13.17 7.21 -7.98
CA LEU A 318 12.88 6.49 -9.23
C LEU A 318 11.99 7.31 -10.17
N MET A 319 12.42 7.48 -11.43
CA MET A 319 11.56 7.94 -12.53
C MET A 319 10.63 6.80 -12.96
N ILE A 320 9.33 6.92 -12.66
CA ILE A 320 8.34 5.93 -13.08
C ILE A 320 8.24 5.90 -14.61
N GLY A 321 8.41 4.71 -15.20
CA GLY A 321 8.49 4.54 -16.66
C GLY A 321 9.89 4.72 -17.26
N GLY A 322 10.89 5.13 -16.47
CA GLY A 322 12.28 5.30 -16.89
C GLY A 322 12.57 6.59 -17.68
N TYR A 323 13.85 6.90 -17.87
CA TYR A 323 14.30 8.11 -18.56
C TYR A 323 14.36 7.93 -20.09
N PRO A 324 14.02 8.98 -20.88
CA PRO A 324 14.13 8.99 -22.34
C PRO A 324 15.50 8.70 -22.94
#